data_AF-A0A925BMR4-F1
#
_entry.id   AF-A0A925BMR4-F1
#
_cell.length_a   1.000
_cell.length_b   1.000
_cell.length_c   1.000
_cell.angle_alpha   90.00
_cell.angle_beta   90.00
_cell.angle_gamma   90.00
#
_symmetry.space_group_name_H-M   'P 1'
#
loop_
_entity.id
_entity.type
_entity.pdbx_description
1 polymer ?
#
loop_
_entity_poly.entity_id
_entity_poly.type
_entity_poly.pdbx_seq_one_letter_code
_entity_poly.pdbx_strand_id
1 'polypeptide(L)' 'MTTLAAPTTWVESIGALRLPSRSDRRLRELMDRNNEGRLSPDEREELESLVELSESMSLVRAEALRLLGRSPQ' A
#
# COMPACT_ATOMS: atom_id res chain seq x y z
N MET A 1 -3.19 24.17 -17.40
CA MET A 1 -2.79 22.82 -16.94
C MET A 1 -1.91 22.21 -18.02
N THR A 2 -0.65 21.92 -17.69
CA THR A 2 0.26 21.24 -18.62
C THR A 2 0.13 19.75 -18.38
N THR A 3 -0.37 18.99 -19.36
CA THR A 3 -0.43 17.53 -19.29
C THR A 3 0.88 16.94 -19.79
N LEU A 4 1.54 16.12 -18.97
CA LEU A 4 2.69 15.32 -19.37
C LEU A 4 2.20 13.96 -19.87
N ALA A 5 2.68 13.51 -21.03
CA ALA A 5 2.42 12.16 -21.50
C ALA A 5 3.24 11.17 -20.66
N ALA A 6 2.57 10.27 -19.93
CA ALA A 6 3.23 9.20 -19.19
C ALA A 6 3.26 7.92 -20.06
N PRO A 7 4.40 7.24 -20.18
CA PRO A 7 4.45 5.93 -20.81
C PRO A 7 3.55 4.92 -20.08
N THR A 8 2.84 4.07 -20.82
CA THR A 8 1.97 3.03 -20.23
C THR A 8 2.72 2.15 -19.23
N THR A 9 3.99 1.84 -19.51
CA THR A 9 4.87 1.05 -18.63
C THR A 9 5.09 1.68 -17.26
N TRP A 10 5.04 3.01 -17.16
CA TRP A 10 5.12 3.72 -15.90
C TRP A 10 3.81 3.61 -15.11
N VAL A 11 2.66 3.71 -15.78
CA VAL A 11 1.35 3.49 -15.13
C VAL A 11 1.23 2.03 -14.63
N GLU A 12 1.76 1.08 -15.40
CA GLU A 12 1.82 -0.33 -14.99
C GLU A 12 2.69 -0.56 -13.75
N SER A 13 3.84 0.12 -13.63
CA SER A 13 4.69 0.00 -12.44
C SER A 13 4.00 0.56 -11.18
N ILE A 14 3.22 1.63 -11.32
CA ILE A 14 2.37 2.16 -10.24
C ILE A 14 1.28 1.16 -9.87
N GLY A 15 0.61 0.54 -10.84
CA GLY A 15 -0.38 -0.52 -10.60
C GLY A 15 0.21 -1.75 -9.89
N ALA A 16 1.52 -1.96 -10.00
CA ALA A 16 2.25 -3.03 -9.33
C ALA A 16 2.79 -2.63 -7.95
N LEU A 17 2.63 -1.36 -7.49
CA LEU A 17 3.14 -0.93 -6.19
C LEU A 17 2.54 -1.77 -5.05
N ARG A 18 3.44 -2.25 -4.20
CA ARG A 18 3.19 -3.00 -2.97
C ARG A 18 4.22 -2.57 -1.94
N LEU A 19 3.91 -2.78 -0.66
CA LEU A 19 4.91 -2.64 0.40
C LEU A 19 6.13 -3.54 0.10
N PRO A 20 7.35 -3.09 0.45
CA PRO A 20 8.51 -3.96 0.45
C PRO A 20 8.26 -5.21 1.31
N SER A 21 8.80 -6.36 0.91
CA SER A 21 8.52 -7.66 1.54
C SER A 21 8.77 -7.70 3.05
N ARG A 22 9.77 -6.94 3.55
CA ARG A 22 10.04 -6.78 4.98
C ARG A 22 8.93 -6.02 5.68
N SER A 23 8.48 -4.90 5.11
CA SER A 23 7.41 -4.07 5.68
C SER A 23 6.07 -4.78 5.64
N ASP A 24 5.77 -5.51 4.55
CA ASP A 24 4.55 -6.33 4.45
C ASP A 24 4.52 -7.44 5.52
N ARG A 25 5.65 -8.12 5.74
CA ARG A 25 5.75 -9.13 6.80
C ARG A 25 5.55 -8.50 8.18
N ARG A 26 6.20 -7.35 8.45
CA ARG A 26 6.07 -6.64 9.72
C ARG A 26 4.63 -6.19 9.98
N LEU A 27 3.96 -5.66 8.96
CA LEU A 27 2.54 -5.30 9.03
C LEU A 27 1.69 -6.50 9.44
N ARG A 28 1.87 -7.66 8.79
CA ARG A 28 1.11 -8.88 9.13
C ARG A 28 1.36 -9.35 10.57
N GLU A 29 2.62 -9.40 11.00
CA GLU A 29 2.98 -9.76 12.37
C GLU A 29 2.32 -8.84 13.41
N LEU A 30 2.30 -7.53 13.15
CA LEU A 30 1.66 -6.56 14.03
C LEU A 30 0.13 -6.69 14.02
N MET A 31 -0.49 -6.94 12.86
CA MET A 31 -1.93 -7.19 12.77
C MET A 31 -2.35 -8.44 13.55
N ASP A 32 -1.58 -9.53 13.43
CA ASP A 32 -1.83 -10.77 14.18
C ASP A 32 -1.75 -10.52 15.70
N ARG A 33 -0.71 -9.82 16.15
CA ARG A 33 -0.55 -9.48 17.57
C ARG A 33 -1.57 -8.47 18.07
N ASN A 34 -2.04 -7.56 17.22
CA ASN A 34 -3.11 -6.62 17.54
C ASN A 34 -4.42 -7.36 17.81
N ASN A 35 -4.75 -8.37 16.99
CA ASN A 35 -5.95 -9.20 17.18
C ASN A 35 -5.94 -9.96 18.51
N GLU A 36 -4.76 -10.27 19.03
CA GLU A 36 -4.57 -10.93 20.33
C GLU A 36 -4.44 -9.92 21.49
N GLY A 37 -4.48 -8.61 21.22
CA GLY A 37 -4.31 -7.56 22.24
C GLY A 37 -2.89 -7.46 22.81
N ARG A 38 -1.87 -7.93 22.07
CA ARG A 38 -0.47 -8.07 22.54
C ARG A 38 0.49 -6.99 22.02
N LEU A 39 -0.03 -5.87 21.53
CA LEU A 39 0.81 -4.74 21.08
C LEU A 39 1.23 -3.85 22.25
N SER A 40 2.52 -3.50 22.26
CA SER A 40 2.98 -2.36 23.04
C SER A 40 2.47 -1.03 22.44
N PRO A 41 2.57 0.09 23.19
CA PRO A 41 2.25 1.41 22.64
C PRO A 41 3.04 1.74 21.36
N ASP A 42 4.36 1.52 21.36
CA ASP A 42 5.23 1.80 20.21
C ASP A 42 4.85 0.93 19.00
N GLU A 43 4.48 -0.33 19.23
CA GLU A 43 4.06 -1.24 18.16
C GLU A 43 2.69 -0.88 17.58
N ARG A 44 1.83 -0.24 18.38
CA ARG A 44 0.56 0.29 17.89
C ARG A 44 0.78 1.47 16.95
N GLU A 45 1.68 2.39 17.31
CA GLU A 45 2.06 3.53 16.45
C GLU A 45 2.72 3.04 15.15
N GLU A 46 3.60 2.03 15.25
CA GLU A 46 4.20 1.40 14.07
C GLU A 46 3.13 0.76 13.16
N LEU A 47 2.17 0.03 13.75
CA LEU A 47 1.07 -0.59 13.00
C LEU A 47 0.22 0.47 12.30
N GLU A 48 -0.18 1.54 13.00
CA GLU A 48 -0.97 2.64 12.44
C GLU A 48 -0.25 3.27 11.23
N SER A 49 1.05 3.56 11.37
CA SER A 49 1.87 4.12 10.28
C SER A 49 1.97 3.19 9.07
N LEU A 50 2.13 1.88 9.29
CA LEU A 50 2.21 0.89 8.21
C LEU A 50 0.87 0.70 7.49
N VAL A 51 -0.25 0.75 8.22
CA VAL A 51 -1.60 0.68 7.66
C VAL A 51 -1.87 1.90 6.80
N GLU A 52 -1.61 3.11 7.30
CA GLU A 52 -1.80 4.36 6.56
C GLU A 52 -1.03 4.36 5.23
N LEU A 53 0.23 3.91 5.25
CA LEU A 53 1.04 3.76 4.05
C LEU A 53 0.44 2.73 3.08
N SER A 54 0.02 1.57 3.58
CA SER A 54 -0.61 0.51 2.78
C SER A 54 -1.88 0.99 2.06
N GLU A 55 -2.72 1.73 2.76
CA GLU A 55 -3.95 2.31 2.22
C GLU A 55 -3.65 3.35 1.14
N SER A 56 -2.73 4.28 1.43
CA SER A 56 -2.28 5.29 0.48
C SER A 56 -1.75 4.67 -0.81
N MET A 57 -0.92 3.63 -0.70
CA MET A 57 -0.43 2.87 -1.87
C MET A 57 -1.55 2.15 -2.61
N SER A 58 -2.56 1.65 -1.89
CA SER A 58 -3.70 0.95 -2.49
C SER A 58 -4.59 1.88 -3.29
N LEU A 59 -4.80 3.13 -2.84
CA LEU A 59 -5.52 4.15 -3.59
C LEU A 59 -4.78 4.52 -4.89
N VAL A 60 -3.48 4.79 -4.80
CA VAL A 60 -2.65 5.12 -5.98
C VAL A 60 -2.63 3.96 -6.98
N ARG A 61 -2.52 2.72 -6.50
CA ARG A 61 -2.61 1.52 -7.32
C ARG A 61 -3.97 1.40 -8.02
N ALA A 62 -5.07 1.63 -7.29
CA ALA A 62 -6.42 1.55 -7.85
C ALA A 62 -6.61 2.57 -8.97
N GLU A 63 -6.10 3.78 -8.80
CA GLU A 63 -6.13 4.82 -9.84
C GLU A 63 -5.33 4.43 -11.07
N ALA A 64 -4.13 3.88 -10.89
CA ALA A 64 -3.32 3.37 -12.01
C ALA A 64 -4.03 2.24 -12.78
N LEU A 65 -4.67 1.31 -12.06
CA LEU A 65 -5.45 0.24 -12.69
C LEU A 65 -6.66 0.77 -13.44
N ARG A 66 -7.36 1.77 -12.88
CA ARG A 66 -8.47 2.47 -13.56
C ARG A 66 -8.02 3.11 -14.86
N LEU A 67 -6.87 3.79 -14.87
CA LEU A 67 -6.28 4.38 -16.08
C LEU A 67 -5.89 3.33 -17.13
N LEU A 68 -5.54 2.12 -16.70
CA LEU A 68 -5.23 0.98 -17.58
C LEU A 68 -6.47 0.19 -18.02
N GLY A 69 -7.68 0.54 -17.54
CA GLY A 69 -8.90 -0.23 -17.81
C GLY A 69 -8.93 -1.60 -17.13
N ARG A 70 -8.19 -1.78 -16.02
CA ARG A 70 -8.11 -3.02 -15.22
C ARG A 70 -8.81 -2.84 -13.87
N SER A 71 -9.31 -3.92 -13.30
CA SER A 71 -9.87 -3.91 -11.94
C SER A 71 -8.80 -4.17 -10.88
N PRO A 72 -8.89 -3.56 -9.69
CA PRO A 72 -8.12 -3.99 -8.52
C PRO A 72 -8.42 -5.45 -8.21
N GLN A 73 -7.39 -6.25 -7.96
CA GLN A 73 -7.48 -7.63 -7.46
C GLN A 73 -7.29 -7.64 -5.95
#